data_AF-A0A4R4P382-F1
#
_entry.id   AF-A0A4R4P382-F1
#
_cell.length_a   1.000
_cell.length_b   1.000
_cell.length_c   1.000
_cell.angle_alpha   90.00
_cell.angle_beta   90.00
_cell.angle_gamma   90.00
#
_symmetry.space_group_name_H-M   'P 1'
#
loop_
_entity.id
_entity.type
_entity.pdbx_description
1 polymer ?
#
loop_
_entity_poly.entity_id
_entity_poly.type
_entity_poly.pdbx_seq_one_letter_code
_entity_poly.pdbx_strand_id
1 'polypeptide(L)' 'MGKAEREARRDVRGGDKAIHLMEVHNKVVQRLEKNGQTAAAENIKNRGGRWDSPDLRAERDR' A
#
# COMPACT_ATOMS: atom_id res chain seq x y z
N MET A 1 -7.26 9.70 -28.43
CA MET A 1 -6.50 9.75 -27.17
C MET A 1 -5.01 9.82 -27.46
N GLY A 2 -4.40 10.95 -27.14
CA GLY A 2 -2.95 11.16 -27.27
C GLY A 2 -2.16 10.49 -26.13
N LYS A 3 -0.84 10.37 -26.29
CA LYS A 3 0.07 9.76 -25.30
C LYS A 3 -0.01 10.44 -23.92
N ALA A 4 -0.02 11.78 -23.91
CA ALA A 4 -0.14 12.59 -22.69
C ALA A 4 -1.46 12.35 -21.92
N GLU A 5 -2.57 12.13 -22.64
CA GLU A 5 -3.88 11.81 -22.04
C GLU A 5 -3.90 10.43 -21.37
N ARG A 6 -3.13 9.47 -21.90
CA ARG A 6 -3.00 8.13 -21.30
C ARG A 6 -2.13 8.15 -20.05
N GLU A 7 -1.06 8.96 -20.05
CA GLU A 7 -0.16 9.13 -18.91
C GLU A 7 -0.88 9.83 -17.74
N ALA A 8 -1.58 10.95 -17.99
CA ALA A 8 -2.35 11.65 -16.96
C ALA A 8 -3.43 10.76 -16.32
N ARG A 9 -4.14 9.92 -17.10
CA ARG A 9 -5.11 8.96 -16.55
C ARG A 9 -4.45 7.85 -15.73
N ARG A 10 -3.21 7.48 -16.05
CA ARG A 10 -2.43 6.49 -15.29
C ARG A 10 -2.01 7.07 -13.94
N ASP A 11 -1.59 8.31 -13.91
CA ASP A 11 -1.17 9.01 -12.68
C ASP A 11 -2.35 9.20 -11.72
N VAL A 12 -3.51 9.64 -12.24
CA VAL A 12 -4.75 9.75 -11.45
C VAL A 12 -5.16 8.38 -10.88
N ARG A 13 -5.17 7.32 -11.70
CA ARG A 13 -5.47 5.96 -11.22
C ARG A 13 -4.44 5.43 -10.23
N GLY A 14 -3.19 5.86 -10.33
CA GLY A 14 -2.14 5.54 -9.37
C GLY A 14 -2.40 6.19 -8.01
N GLY A 15 -2.74 7.48 -8.02
CA GLY A 15 -3.12 8.24 -6.82
C GLY A 15 -4.35 7.65 -6.12
N ASP A 16 -5.42 7.36 -6.86
CA ASP A 16 -6.65 6.78 -6.31
C ASP A 16 -6.40 5.41 -5.65
N LYS A 17 -5.55 4.57 -6.26
CA LYS A 17 -5.15 3.29 -5.68
C LYS A 17 -4.34 3.47 -4.40
N ALA A 18 -3.43 4.43 -4.35
CA ALA A 18 -2.64 4.71 -3.15
C ALA A 18 -3.54 5.14 -1.99
N ILE A 19 -4.47 6.06 -2.22
CA ILE A 19 -5.44 6.52 -1.22
C ILE A 19 -6.28 5.33 -0.72
N HIS A 20 -6.82 4.52 -1.63
CA HIS A 20 -7.62 3.35 -1.26
C HIS A 20 -6.82 2.33 -0.42
N LEU A 21 -5.56 2.06 -0.79
CA LEU A 21 -4.69 1.17 -0.03
C LEU A 21 -4.40 1.71 1.38
N MET A 22 -4.22 3.03 1.54
CA MET A 22 -4.04 3.65 2.85
C MET A 22 -5.30 3.54 3.73
N GLU A 23 -6.49 3.71 3.15
CA GLU A 23 -7.75 3.55 3.88
C GLU A 23 -7.97 2.11 4.37
N VAL A 24 -7.70 1.13 3.51
CA VAL A 24 -7.81 -0.30 3.85
C VAL A 24 -6.77 -0.68 4.89
N HIS A 25 -5.54 -0.17 4.74
CA HIS A 25 -4.45 -0.39 5.70
C HIS A 25 -4.85 0.00 7.12
N ASN A 26 -5.39 1.20 7.31
CA ASN A 26 -5.80 1.69 8.64
C ASN A 26 -6.88 0.81 9.28
N LYS A 27 -7.87 0.34 8.49
CA LYS A 27 -8.92 -0.55 8.99
C LYS A 27 -8.38 -1.90 9.46
N VAL A 28 -7.41 -2.45 8.73
CA VAL A 28 -6.78 -3.73 9.09
C VAL A 28 -5.97 -3.59 10.38
N VAL A 29 -5.15 -2.54 10.48
CA VAL A 29 -4.35 -2.26 11.68
C VAL A 29 -5.24 -2.13 12.92
N GLN A 30 -6.30 -1.31 12.85
CA GLN A 30 -7.24 -1.13 13.97
C GLN A 30 -7.92 -2.44 14.38
N ARG A 31 -8.27 -3.30 13.40
CA ARG A 31 -8.87 -4.61 13.69
C ARG A 31 -7.90 -5.54 14.41
N LEU A 32 -6.63 -5.56 13.99
CA LEU A 32 -5.60 -6.37 14.62
C LEU A 32 -5.32 -5.91 16.05
N GLU A 33 -5.24 -4.60 16.28
CA GLU A 33 -5.09 -4.02 17.62
C GLU A 33 -6.26 -4.38 18.53
N LYS A 34 -7.50 -4.23 18.04
CA LYS A 34 -8.71 -4.58 18.79
C LYS A 34 -8.78 -6.06 19.17
N ASN A 35 -8.20 -6.94 18.35
CA ASN A 35 -8.14 -8.37 18.59
C ASN A 35 -6.93 -8.79 19.45
N GLY A 36 -6.14 -7.85 19.97
CA GLY A 36 -4.94 -8.14 20.76
C GLY A 36 -3.73 -8.62 19.94
N GLN A 37 -3.80 -8.57 18.61
CA GLN A 37 -2.74 -8.99 17.69
C GLN A 37 -1.75 -7.85 17.42
N THR A 38 -1.16 -7.31 18.49
CA THR A 38 -0.30 -6.11 18.45
C THR A 38 0.94 -6.29 17.58
N ALA A 39 1.59 -7.47 17.62
CA ALA A 39 2.75 -7.77 16.78
C ALA A 39 2.41 -7.81 15.27
N ALA A 40 1.20 -8.29 14.93
CA ALA A 40 0.73 -8.30 13.54
C ALA A 40 0.40 -6.87 13.07
N ALA A 41 -0.25 -6.07 13.94
CA ALA A 41 -0.53 -4.67 13.67
C ALA A 41 0.77 -3.86 13.44
N GLU A 42 1.77 -4.04 14.30
CA GLU A 42 3.12 -3.45 14.17
C GLU A 42 3.78 -3.83 12.83
N ASN A 43 3.75 -5.12 12.47
CA ASN A 43 4.28 -5.56 11.18
C ASN A 43 3.58 -4.90 9.99
N ILE A 44 2.26 -4.72 10.06
CA ILE A 44 1.52 -4.01 9.02
C ILE A 44 1.83 -2.52 9.05
N LYS A 45 1.91 -1.83 10.19
CA LYS A 45 2.33 -0.41 10.23
C LYS A 45 3.72 -0.21 9.63
N ASN A 46 4.67 -1.07 9.99
CA ASN A 46 6.07 -0.96 9.58
C ASN A 46 6.30 -1.39 8.13
N ARG A 47 5.49 -2.30 7.57
CA ARG A 47 5.67 -2.86 6.21
C ARG A 47 4.51 -2.62 5.25
N GLY A 48 3.38 -2.13 5.70
CA GLY A 48 2.10 -2.14 4.98
C GLY A 48 1.92 -1.09 3.89
N GLY A 49 2.94 -0.27 3.61
CA GLY A 49 3.04 0.53 2.37
C GLY A 49 4.09 0.01 1.38
N ARG A 50 4.72 -1.11 1.72
CA ARG A 50 6.00 -1.53 1.18
C ARG A 50 5.92 -2.86 0.39
N TRP A 51 4.76 -3.52 0.39
CA TRP A 51 4.52 -4.82 -0.25
C TRP A 51 4.68 -4.81 -1.78
N ASP A 52 4.43 -3.66 -2.42
CA ASP A 52 4.59 -3.47 -3.86
C ASP A 52 5.69 -2.48 -4.23
N SER A 53 6.54 -2.06 -3.28
CA SER A 53 7.68 -1.21 -3.65
C SER A 53 8.70 -2.04 -4.45
N PRO A 54 9.17 -1.54 -5.61
CA PRO A 54 10.21 -2.22 -6.40
C PRO A 54 11.45 -2.55 -5.56
N ASP A 55 11.80 -1.66 -4.63
CA ASP A 55 12.97 -1.78 -3.76
C ASP A 55 12.90 -3.00 -2.83
N LEU A 56 11.71 -3.31 -2.29
CA LEU A 56 11.55 -4.48 -1.42
C LEU A 56 11.41 -5.79 -2.17
N ARG A 57 10.84 -5.77 -3.39
CA ARG A 57 10.89 -6.93 -4.28
C ARG A 57 12.35 -7.27 -4.60
N ALA A 58 13.17 -6.26 -4.87
CA ALA A 58 14.59 -6.43 -5.13
C ALA A 58 15.39 -6.93 -3.90
N GLU A 59 15.02 -6.53 -2.68
CA GLU A 59 15.61 -7.08 -1.44
C GLU A 59 15.19 -8.52 -1.15
N ARG A 60 13.98 -8.95 -1.55
CA ARG A 60 13.49 -10.32 -1.31
C ARG A 60 14.11 -11.35 -2.26
N ASP A 61 14.46 -10.93 -3.47
CA ASP A 61 15.02 -11.81 -4.51
C ASP A 61 16.57 -11.89 -4.44
N ARG A 62 17.20 -11.24 -3.45
CA ARG A 62 18.62 -11.38 -3.09
C ARG A 62 18.84 -12.42 -2.01
#